data_AF-A0A2A2G4E8-F1
#
_entry.id   AF-A0A2A2G4E8-F1
#
_cell.length_a   1.000
_cell.length_b   1.000
_cell.length_c   1.000
_cell.angle_alpha   90.00
_cell.angle_beta   90.00
_cell.angle_gamma   90.00
#
_symmetry.space_group_name_H-M   'P 1'
#
loop_
_entity.id
_entity.type
_entity.pdbx_description
1 polymer ?
#
loop_
_entity_poly.entity_id
_entity_poly.type
_entity_poly.pdbx_seq_one_letter_code
_entity_poly.pdbx_strand_id
1 'polypeptide(L)' 'MIKKLQKIGNSRGVLLEKALLKLLKVEDDDQVEIIPQDEGLLIKKVDAKSAYQEVSKKHRKSLDKLGE' A
#
# COMPACT_ATOMS: atom_id res chain seq x y z
N MET A 1 5.22 -17.17 -9.68
CA MET A 1 6.70 -17.11 -9.70
C MET A 1 7.21 -17.00 -8.28
N ILE A 2 8.31 -17.68 -7.92
CA ILE A 2 8.86 -17.63 -6.58
C ILE A 2 9.99 -16.60 -6.56
N LYS A 3 9.86 -15.58 -5.72
CA LYS A 3 10.86 -14.52 -5.55
C LYS A 3 11.53 -14.66 -4.18
N LYS A 4 12.81 -14.30 -4.11
CA LYS A 4 13.55 -14.27 -2.85
C LYS A 4 13.47 -12.89 -2.23
N LEU A 5 13.32 -12.85 -0.90
CA LEU A 5 13.52 -11.63 -0.13
C LEU A 5 15.01 -11.29 -0.13
N GLN A 6 15.36 -10.08 -0.56
CA GLN A 6 16.74 -9.64 -0.65
C GLN A 6 16.98 -8.36 0.14
N LYS A 7 18.25 -8.06 0.44
CA LYS A 7 18.64 -6.80 1.07
C LYS A 7 18.58 -5.68 0.01
N ILE A 8 17.89 -4.59 0.32
CA ILE A 8 17.84 -3.37 -0.49
C ILE A 8 18.18 -2.21 0.45
N GLY A 9 19.39 -1.66 0.32
CA GLY A 9 19.91 -0.67 1.28
C GLY A 9 19.89 -1.20 2.72
N ASN A 10 19.18 -0.51 3.60
CA ASN A 10 18.98 -0.88 5.01
C ASN A 10 17.71 -1.71 5.27
N SER A 11 17.02 -2.15 4.21
CA SER A 11 15.73 -2.85 4.30
C SER A 11 15.77 -4.21 3.61
N ARG A 12 14.67 -4.95 3.71
CA ARG A 12 14.41 -6.17 2.94
C ARG A 12 13.30 -5.89 1.93
N GLY A 13 13.41 -6.44 0.74
CA GLY A 13 12.42 -6.24 -0.31
C GLY A 13 12.40 -7.35 -1.35
N VAL A 14 11.36 -7.32 -2.19
CA VAL A 14 11.16 -8.24 -3.32
C VAL A 14 11.14 -7.41 -4.60
N LEU A 15 11.88 -7.84 -5.62
CA LEU A 15 11.88 -7.18 -6.93
C LEU A 15 10.69 -7.68 -7.74
N LEU A 16 9.77 -6.78 -8.09
CA LEU A 16 8.62 -7.03 -8.96
C LEU A 16 8.99 -6.75 -10.42
N GLU A 17 8.55 -7.61 -11.34
CA GLU A 17 8.74 -7.43 -12.78
C GLU A 17 8.00 -6.18 -13.28
N LYS A 18 8.63 -5.47 -14.23
CA LYS A 18 7.99 -4.35 -14.93
C LYS A 18 6.65 -4.72 -15.57
N ALA A 19 6.49 -5.95 -16.04
CA ALA A 19 5.23 -6.43 -16.60
C ALA A 19 4.10 -6.47 -15.55
N LEU A 20 4.40 -6.86 -14.31
CA LEU A 20 3.42 -6.88 -13.23
C LEU A 20 3.04 -5.46 -12.80
N LEU A 21 4.01 -4.55 -12.71
CA LEU A 21 3.78 -3.15 -12.40
C LEU A 21 2.88 -2.48 -13.44
N LYS A 22 3.10 -2.76 -14.73
CA LYS A 22 2.23 -2.29 -15.82
C LYS A 22 0.79 -2.79 -15.70
N LEU A 23 0.59 -4.05 -15.32
CA LEU A 23 -0.76 -4.60 -15.09
C LEU A 23 -1.46 -3.92 -13.92
N LEU A 24 -0.71 -3.61 -12.86
CA LEU A 24 -1.19 -2.85 -11.71
C LEU A 24 -1.31 -1.34 -11.97
N LYS A 25 -0.87 -0.87 -13.16
CA LYS A 25 -0.78 0.54 -13.54
C LYS A 25 -0.02 1.36 -12.50
N VAL A 26 1.05 0.79 -11.94
CA VAL A 26 1.96 1.45 -10.99
C VAL A 26 3.15 1.95 -11.78
N GLU A 27 3.36 3.26 -11.74
CA GLU A 27 4.51 3.93 -12.33
C GLU A 27 5.61 4.16 -11.27
N ASP A 28 6.76 4.67 -11.71
CA ASP A 28 7.81 5.08 -10.79
C ASP A 28 7.25 6.17 -9.83
N ASP A 29 7.67 6.11 -8.57
CA ASP A 29 7.22 6.98 -7.46
C ASP A 29 5.74 6.87 -7.02
N ASP A 30 4.95 6.01 -7.64
CA ASP A 30 3.60 5.69 -7.16
C ASP A 30 3.64 4.99 -5.79
N GLN A 31 2.69 5.34 -4.92
CA GLN A 31 2.53 4.67 -3.63
C GLN A 31 1.73 3.37 -3.77
N VAL A 32 2.19 2.35 -3.07
CA VAL A 32 1.49 1.08 -2.90
C VAL A 32 1.24 0.81 -1.42
N GLU A 33 0.07 0.27 -1.13
CA GLU A 33 -0.30 -0.22 0.19
C GLU A 33 0.08 -1.71 0.31
N ILE A 34 0.68 -2.08 1.43
CA ILE A 34 1.00 -3.46 1.77
C ILE A 34 0.18 -3.87 2.99
N ILE A 35 -0.72 -4.83 2.80
CA ILE A 35 -1.61 -5.32 3.86
C ILE A 35 -1.21 -6.76 4.21
N PRO A 36 -0.82 -7.05 5.45
CA PRO A 36 -0.59 -8.42 5.92
C PRO A 36 -1.89 -9.24 5.88
N GLN A 37 -1.78 -10.50 5.48
CA GLN A 37 -2.82 -11.53 5.56
C GLN A 37 -2.23 -12.81 6.14
N ASP A 38 -3.09 -13.76 6.53
CA ASP A 38 -2.67 -14.98 7.25
C ASP A 38 -1.60 -15.79 6.49
N GLU A 39 -1.66 -15.83 5.16
CA GLU A 39 -0.72 -16.59 4.31
C GLU A 39 0.14 -15.70 3.39
N GLY A 40 0.17 -14.38 3.60
CA GLY A 40 0.98 -13.52 2.74
C GLY A 40 0.75 -12.03 2.85
N LEU A 41 1.07 -11.33 1.77
CA LEU A 41 0.91 -9.88 1.64
C LEU A 41 0.02 -9.57 0.45
N LEU A 42 -0.96 -8.71 0.66
CA LEU A 42 -1.73 -8.10 -0.41
C LEU A 42 -1.15 -6.73 -0.74
N ILE A 43 -0.67 -6.57 -1.97
CA ILE A 43 -0.11 -5.31 -2.48
C ILE A 43 -1.15 -4.64 -3.38
N LYS A 44 -1.47 -3.38 -3.10
CA LYS A 44 -2.47 -2.60 -3.85
C LYS A 44 -1.91 -1.24 -4.24
N LYS A 45 -2.28 -0.73 -5.41
CA LYS A 45 -2.04 0.68 -5.74
C LYS A 45 -2.92 1.55 -4.84
N VAL A 46 -2.35 2.62 -4.30
CA VAL A 46 -3.13 3.64 -3.58
C VAL A 46 -3.85 4.52 -4.61
N ASP A 47 -5.18 4.50 -4.62
CA ASP A 47 -5.98 5.49 -5.36
C ASP A 47 -6.17 6.73 -4.47
N ALA A 48 -6.06 7.92 -5.07
CA ALA A 48 -6.35 9.20 -4.43
C ALA A 48 -7.71 9.21 -3.71
N LYS A 49 -8.72 8.53 -4.27
CA LYS A 49 -10.05 8.39 -3.66
C LYS A 49 -10.02 7.53 -2.39
N SER A 50 -9.19 6.49 -2.36
CA SER A 50 -9.00 5.60 -1.21
C SER A 50 -8.24 6.29 -0.08
N ALA A 51 -7.18 7.02 -0.41
CA ALA A 51 -6.40 7.82 0.54
C ALA A 51 -7.26 8.89 1.22
N TYR A 52 -8.10 9.60 0.44
CA TYR A 52 -9.04 10.58 1.01
C TYR A 52 -10.07 9.94 1.94
N GLN A 53 -10.57 8.74 1.64
CA GLN A 53 -11.53 8.04 2.49
C GLN A 53 -10.92 7.57 3.81
N GLU A 54 -9.67 7.10 3.79
CA GLU A 54 -8.98 6.64 5.00
C GLU A 54 -8.62 7.81 5.92
N VAL A 55 -8.10 8.91 5.36
CA VAL A 55 -7.90 10.18 6.06
C VAL A 55 -9.23 10.70 6.63
N SER A 56 -10.29 10.73 5.81
CA SER A 56 -11.62 11.20 6.25
C SER A 56 -12.21 10.34 7.37
N LYS A 57 -12.02 9.02 7.36
CA LYS A 57 -12.44 8.12 8.46
C LYS A 57 -11.69 8.41 9.76
N LYS A 58 -10.39 8.70 9.66
CA LYS A 58 -9.54 9.02 10.82
C LYS A 58 -9.95 10.35 11.47
N HIS A 59 -10.31 11.35 10.66
CA HIS A 59 -10.77 12.65 11.16
C HIS A 59 -12.21 12.64 11.68
N ARG A 60 -13.11 11.80 11.12
CA ARG A 60 -14.49 11.68 11.62
C ARG A 60 -14.56 11.22 13.07
N LYS A 61 -13.72 10.24 13.46
CA LYS A 61 -13.56 9.82 14.87
C LYS A 61 -13.07 10.93 15.80
N SER A 62 -12.32 11.90 15.28
CA SER A 62 -11.84 13.05 16.06
C SER A 62 -12.91 14.13 16.19
N LEU A 63 -13.79 14.28 15.20
CA LEU A 63 -14.88 15.25 15.21
C LEU A 63 -16.07 14.78 16.06
N ASP A 64 -16.37 13.48 16.04
CA ASP A 64 -17.42 12.89 16.92
C ASP A 64 -17.09 13.07 18.41
N LYS A 65 -15.80 13.10 18.77
CA LYS A 65 -15.32 13.36 20.14
C LYS A 65 -15.39 14.83 20.58
N LEU A 66 -15.58 15.76 19.65
CA LEU A 66 -15.71 17.19 19.95
C LEU A 66 -17.17 17.65 20.05
N GLY A 67 -18.12 16.72 19.78
CA GLY A 67 -19.56 16.96 19.85
C GLY A 67 -20.24 16.33 21.08
N GLU A 68 -19.51 15.60 21.93
CA GLU A 68 -19.91 15.24 23.31
C GLU A 68 -19.33 16.27 24.30
#